data_AF-A0A1G7LTY2-F1
#
_entry.id   AF-A0A1G7LTY2-F1
#
_cell.length_a   1.000
_cell.length_b   1.000
_cell.length_c   1.000
_cell.angle_alpha   90.00
_cell.angle_beta   90.00
_cell.angle_gamma   90.00
#
_symmetry.space_group_name_H-M   'P 1'
#
loop_
_entity.id
_entity.type
_entity.pdbx_description
1 polymer ?
#
loop_
_entity_poly.entity_id
_entity_poly.type
_entity_poly.pdbx_seq_one_letter_code
_entity_poly.pdbx_strand_id
1 'polypeptide(L)' 'MTSGDRFDPANLRRADFIGADFRDADVSGADLRDSIFLTQAQVNSAKGNKDTKLPGYL' A
#
# COMPACT_ATOMS: atom_id res chain seq x y z
N MET A 1 -18.01 23.18 7.60
CA MET A 1 -16.57 23.03 7.34
C MET A 1 -16.02 22.19 8.49
N THR A 2 -16.26 20.88 8.46
CA THR A 2 -15.81 19.98 9.51
C THR A 2 -14.35 19.62 9.26
N SER A 3 -13.62 19.52 10.37
CA SER A 3 -12.24 19.09 10.52
C SER A 3 -11.75 18.24 9.35
N GLY A 4 -10.68 18.69 8.70
CA GLY A 4 -9.97 17.86 7.73
C GLY A 4 -9.54 16.59 8.44
N ASP A 5 -10.16 15.47 8.08
CA ASP A 5 -9.70 14.13 8.44
C ASP A 5 -8.35 13.96 7.77
N ARG A 6 -7.30 14.30 8.52
CA ARG A 6 -5.91 14.06 8.11
C ARG A 6 -5.72 12.55 8.19
N PHE A 7 -6.04 11.87 7.10
CA PHE A 7 -5.61 10.49 6.90
C PHE A 7 -4.09 10.53 6.76
N ASP A 8 -3.39 10.26 7.85
CA ASP A 8 -1.98 9.93 7.76
C ASP A 8 -1.88 8.62 6.97
N PRO A 9 -1.17 8.61 5.84
CA PRO A 9 -1.05 7.40 5.02
C PRO A 9 -0.46 6.25 5.85
N ALA A 10 -1.01 5.05 5.65
CA ALA A 10 -0.55 3.88 6.38
C ALA A 10 0.95 3.63 6.11
N ASN A 11 1.74 3.64 7.18
CA ASN A 11 3.14 3.22 7.13
C ASN A 11 3.19 1.69 7.26
N LEU A 12 3.36 1.01 6.13
CA LEU A 12 3.37 -0.45 6.03
C LEU A 12 4.78 -0.99 5.77
N ARG A 13 5.80 -0.21 6.15
CA ARG A 13 7.20 -0.65 6.07
C ARG A 13 7.40 -1.90 6.91
N ARG A 14 8.12 -2.88 6.36
CA ARG A 14 8.42 -4.18 6.99
C ARG A 14 7.21 -5.07 7.25
N ALA A 15 6.04 -4.74 6.70
CA ALA A 15 4.91 -5.65 6.72
C ALA A 15 5.21 -6.90 5.86
N ASP A 16 4.79 -8.06 6.37
CA ASP A 16 4.84 -9.34 5.65
C ASP A 16 3.51 -9.52 4.90
N PHE A 17 3.58 -9.63 3.57
CA PHE A 17 2.42 -9.78 2.70
C PHE A 17 2.33 -11.16 2.03
N ILE A 18 3.01 -12.19 2.58
CA ILE A 18 2.82 -13.58 2.12
C ILE A 18 1.34 -13.97 2.25
N GLY A 19 0.73 -14.32 1.12
CA GLY A 19 -0.64 -14.83 1.09
C GLY A 19 -1.73 -13.79 1.39
N ALA A 20 -1.38 -12.52 1.55
CA ALA A 20 -2.35 -11.45 1.78
C ALA A 20 -3.22 -11.24 0.53
N ASP A 21 -4.53 -11.15 0.72
CA ASP A 21 -5.50 -10.85 -0.33
C ASP A 21 -5.60 -9.33 -0.52
N PHE A 22 -5.10 -8.86 -1.67
CA PHE A 22 -5.09 -7.43 -2.03
C PHE A 22 -6.23 -7.05 -2.98
N ARG A 23 -7.12 -7.98 -3.33
CA ARG A 23 -8.25 -7.68 -4.22
C ARG A 23 -9.09 -6.55 -3.63
N ASP A 24 -9.22 -5.46 -4.39
CA ASP A 24 -9.97 -4.25 -4.01
C ASP A 24 -9.44 -3.49 -2.78
N ALA A 25 -8.30 -3.89 -2.21
CA ALA A 25 -7.68 -3.22 -1.07
C ALA A 25 -7.24 -1.80 -1.45
N ASP A 26 -7.61 -0.80 -0.64
CA ASP A 26 -7.16 0.58 -0.84
C ASP A 26 -5.82 0.81 -0.13
N VAL A 27 -4.78 0.99 -0.94
CA VAL A 27 -3.41 1.30 -0.51
C VAL A 27 -2.98 2.69 -1.01
N SER A 28 -3.95 3.56 -1.32
CA SER A 28 -3.71 4.92 -1.76
C SER A 28 -2.87 5.70 -0.74
N GLY A 29 -1.74 6.24 -1.20
CA GLY A 29 -0.80 6.98 -0.34
C GLY A 29 0.07 6.14 0.60
N ALA A 30 -0.10 4.81 0.67
CA ALA A 30 0.67 3.96 1.57
C ALA A 30 2.17 3.94 1.23
N ASP A 31 3.02 3.85 2.26
CA ASP A 31 4.46 3.60 2.09
C ASP A 31 4.77 2.11 2.24
N LEU A 32 4.97 1.43 1.11
CA LEU A 32 5.27 -0.01 1.00
C LEU A 32 6.74 -0.29 0.69
N ARG A 33 7.62 0.73 0.66
CA ARG A 33 9.02 0.61 0.17
C ARG A 33 9.86 -0.49 0.83
N ASP A 34 9.58 -0.76 2.10
CA ASP A 34 10.29 -1.80 2.88
C ASP A 34 9.41 -3.02 3.19
N SER A 35 8.26 -3.16 2.53
CA SER A 35 7.44 -4.36 2.70
C SER A 35 8.16 -5.58 2.13
N ILE A 36 7.93 -6.74 2.75
CA ILE A 36 8.54 -8.01 2.34
C ILE A 36 7.47 -8.90 1.72
N PHE A 37 7.86 -9.62 0.66
CA PHE A 37 7.01 -10.56 -0.07
C PHE A 37 5.77 -9.97 -0.75
N LEU A 38 5.68 -8.65 -0.88
CA LEU A 38 4.71 -8.03 -1.78
C LEU A 38 5.05 -8.40 -3.22
N THR A 39 4.06 -8.84 -3.99
CA THR A 39 4.24 -9.24 -5.40
C THR A 39 3.60 -8.23 -6.35
N GLN A 40 4.07 -8.16 -7.59
CA GLN A 40 3.46 -7.30 -8.62
C GLN A 40 1.99 -7.65 -8.86
N ALA A 41 1.62 -8.93 -8.75
CA ALA A 41 0.24 -9.39 -8.91
C ALA A 41 -0.68 -8.84 -7.81
N GLN A 42 -0.21 -8.76 -6.56
CA GLN A 42 -0.95 -8.14 -5.46
C GLN A 42 -1.10 -6.62 -5.65
N VAL A 43 -0.08 -5.94 -6.16
CA VAL A 43 -0.18 -4.51 -6.48
C VAL A 43 -1.20 -4.26 -7.60
N ASN A 44 -1.19 -5.10 -8.64
CA ASN A 44 -2.13 -4.98 -9.76
C ASN A 44 -3.59 -5.20 -9.37
N SER A 45 -3.87 -5.92 -8.27
CA SER A 45 -5.23 -6.19 -7.80
C SER A 45 -5.73 -5.16 -6.77
N ALA A 46 -4.86 -4.27 -6.30
CA ALA A 46 -5.17 -3.24 -5.31
C ALA A 46 -5.54 -1.90 -5.96
N LYS A 47 -6.17 -1.04 -5.18
CA LYS A 47 -6.42 0.37 -5.51
C LYS A 47 -5.26 1.20 -4.96
N GLY A 48 -4.45 1.75 -5.84
CA GLY A 48 -3.35 2.65 -5.50
C GLY A 48 -3.48 3.99 -6.23
N ASN A 49 -2.64 4.95 -5.86
CA ASN A 49 -2.52 6.21 -6.55
C ASN A 49 -1.05 6.61 -6.72
N LYS A 50 -0.79 7.76 -7.36
CA LYS A 50 0.57 8.28 -7.58
C LYS A 50 1.39 8.49 -6.30
N ASP A 51 0.74 8.53 -5.13
CA ASP A 51 1.36 8.77 -3.84
C ASP A 51 1.67 7.44 -3.11
N THR A 52 1.18 6.29 -3.60
CA THR A 52 1.56 4.95 -3.12
C THR A 52 3.02 4.67 -3.49
N LYS A 53 3.86 4.37 -2.48
CA LYS A 53 5.30 4.14 -2.67
C LYS A 53 5.60 2.65 -2.64
N LEU A 54 6.00 2.09 -3.78
CA LEU A 54 6.26 0.65 -3.92
C LEU A 54 7.71 0.27 -3.55
N PRO A 55 7.97 -1.00 -3.20
CA PRO A 55 9.33 -1.55 -3.12
C PRO A 55 10.10 -1.41 -4.44
N GLY A 56 11.41 -1.22 -4.36
CA GLY A 56 12.27 -1.10 -5.55
C GLY A 56 12.53 -2.40 -6.32
N TYR A 57 12.01 -3.53 -5.85
CA TYR A 57 12.13 -4.84 -6.50
C TYR A 57 10.91 -5.21 -7.36
N LEU A 58 9.87 -4.37 -7.37
CA LEU A 58 8.68 -4.51 -8.21
C LEU A 58 8.86 -3.79 -9.55
#